data_AF-D3BCW1-F1
#
_entry.id   AF-D3BCW1-F1
#
_cell.length_a   1.000
_cell.length_b   1.000
_cell.length_c   1.000
_cell.angle_alpha   90.00
_cell.angle_beta   90.00
_cell.angle_gamma   90.00
#
_symmetry.space_group_name_H-M   'P 1'
#
loop_
_entity.id
_entity.type
_entity.pdbx_description
1 polymer ?
#
loop_
_entity_poly.entity_id
_entity_poly.type
_entity_poly.pdbx_seq_one_letter_code
_entity_poly.pdbx_strand_id
1 'polypeptide(L)'
;MNCAPCLILLSLVLKLKHTIDERLYSIALESRCAVLCCEVKRGKKRFGLSIPSNLIQFFKPLIRIYRQLQISTSRNLEMFILKYLLLTIVLVNVALGATETALNYQIRPSGITCAPTAENCKRFIATQVNQGAKKVADVYLTSINFVSQINKTAALSAPPGELLVEGYLRSTAVRGETFYRIDTTQVYRLLPLIENNKPSGTFFHFGLSHVECSTGGNCPYLRVHTLNTNNLTNAEGFINPYEKYRGFPRGWLEERFLDGSSAAVSQGSFVNNKIEITGVYVNLFDPNPVCPPFTNPQCSNAQVATYMRSNRRCLSATGCVTPKPTVCPKIVYTCEPGYRLVSFAMAPNGCYSWYCDADFLPKTY
;
A
#
# COMPACT_ATOMS: atom_id res chain seq x y z
N MET A 1 -9.40 14.60 -2.97
CA MET A 1 -10.50 14.88 -2.01
C MET A 1 -11.34 16.03 -2.56
N ASN A 2 -12.62 15.80 -2.83
CA ASN A 2 -13.55 16.85 -3.25
C ASN A 2 -14.00 17.66 -2.01
N CYS A 3 -13.48 18.89 -1.80
CA CYS A 3 -13.96 19.82 -0.75
C CYS A 3 -15.37 20.39 -1.07
N ALA A 4 -15.93 20.11 -2.26
CA ALA A 4 -17.20 20.68 -2.70
C ALA A 4 -18.41 20.40 -1.77
N PRO A 5 -18.59 19.17 -1.20
CA PRO A 5 -19.68 18.91 -0.27
C PRO A 5 -19.50 19.67 1.05
N CYS A 6 -18.25 19.79 1.52
CA CYS A 6 -17.91 20.47 2.77
C CYS A 6 -18.13 22.00 2.67
N LEU A 7 -17.84 22.60 1.51
CA LEU A 7 -18.12 24.01 1.21
C LEU A 7 -19.62 24.32 1.10
N ILE A 8 -20.43 23.38 0.57
CA ILE A 8 -21.89 23.52 0.51
C ILE A 8 -22.47 23.48 1.92
N LEU A 9 -21.98 22.57 2.77
CA LEU A 9 -22.39 22.48 4.18
C LEU A 9 -22.04 23.77 4.94
N LEU A 10 -20.80 24.28 4.78
CA LEU A 10 -20.36 25.52 5.42
C LEU A 10 -21.16 26.74 4.93
N SER A 11 -21.45 26.84 3.63
CA SER A 11 -22.30 27.89 3.06
C SER A 11 -23.72 27.84 3.63
N LEU A 12 -24.29 26.64 3.82
CA LEU A 12 -25.60 26.45 4.43
C LEU A 12 -25.60 26.86 5.90
N VAL A 13 -24.59 26.44 6.67
CA VAL A 13 -24.43 26.81 8.08
C VAL A 13 -24.26 28.33 8.23
N LEU A 14 -23.43 28.96 7.39
CA LEU A 14 -23.22 30.41 7.41
C LEU A 14 -24.47 31.20 7.04
N LYS A 15 -25.28 30.72 6.08
CA LYS A 15 -26.56 31.35 5.72
C LYS A 15 -27.64 31.20 6.79
N LEU A 16 -27.51 30.21 7.67
CA LEU A 16 -28.44 29.94 8.77
C LEU A 16 -27.95 30.47 10.12
N LYS A 17 -26.84 31.23 10.16
CA LYS A 17 -26.22 31.76 11.38
C LYS A 17 -27.18 32.60 12.25
N HIS A 18 -28.21 33.21 11.66
CA HIS A 18 -29.19 34.02 12.40
C HIS A 18 -30.32 33.23 13.06
N THR A 19 -30.42 31.92 12.79
CA THR A 19 -31.54 31.07 13.25
C THR A 19 -31.09 29.86 14.07
N ILE A 20 -29.78 29.59 14.16
CA ILE A 20 -29.23 28.43 14.85
C ILE A 20 -28.57 28.85 16.17
N ASP A 21 -28.86 28.10 17.23
CA ASP A 21 -28.22 28.19 18.56
C ASP A 21 -26.69 28.09 18.44
N GLU A 22 -25.94 28.95 19.13
CA GLU A 22 -24.47 29.05 19.07
C GLU A 22 -23.76 27.70 19.32
N ARG A 23 -24.38 26.77 20.07
CA ARG A 23 -23.82 25.44 20.32
C ARG A 23 -23.74 24.54 19.08
N LEU A 24 -24.71 24.64 18.16
CA LEU A 24 -24.70 23.85 16.91
C LEU A 24 -23.69 24.41 15.90
N TYR A 25 -23.45 25.72 15.94
CA TYR A 25 -22.40 26.39 15.16
C TYR A 25 -21.00 25.94 15.59
N SER A 26 -20.77 25.76 16.90
CA SER A 26 -19.54 25.18 17.47
C SER A 26 -19.27 23.76 16.98
N ILE A 27 -20.28 22.88 16.99
CA ILE A 27 -20.15 21.48 16.56
C ILE A 27 -19.81 21.37 15.06
N ALA A 28 -20.36 22.24 14.22
CA ALA A 28 -20.03 22.29 12.80
C ALA A 28 -18.56 22.73 12.56
N LEU A 29 -18.05 23.64 13.37
CA LEU A 29 -16.66 24.12 13.33
C LEU A 29 -15.65 23.08 13.88
N GLU A 30 -16.04 22.28 14.88
CA GLU A 30 -15.19 21.23 15.46
C GLU A 30 -15.19 19.91 14.66
N SER A 31 -16.18 19.71 13.79
CA SER A 31 -16.15 18.59 12.85
C SER A 31 -14.92 18.72 11.93
N ARG A 32 -14.07 17.68 11.89
CA ARG A 32 -12.76 17.63 11.19
C ARG A 32 -12.76 18.05 9.70
N CYS A 33 -13.93 18.28 9.12
CA CYS A 33 -14.13 18.77 7.77
C CYS A 33 -13.76 20.27 7.62
N ALA A 34 -13.95 21.10 8.66
CA ALA A 34 -13.60 22.52 8.63
C ALA A 34 -12.08 22.78 8.72
N VAL A 35 -11.37 21.95 9.50
CA VAL A 35 -9.91 22.09 9.71
C VAL A 35 -9.12 21.69 8.46
N LEU A 36 -9.58 20.66 7.73
CA LEU A 36 -8.87 20.16 6.54
C LEU A 36 -9.06 21.01 5.26
N CYS A 37 -10.12 21.81 5.13
CA CYS A 37 -10.27 22.74 3.99
C CYS A 37 -9.78 24.18 4.31
N CYS A 38 -9.42 24.52 5.56
CA CYS A 38 -8.97 25.87 5.96
C CYS A 38 -7.46 26.12 5.92
N GLU A 39 -6.60 25.13 5.67
CA GLU A 39 -5.15 25.34 5.49
C GLU A 39 -4.73 25.77 4.06
N VAL A 40 -5.67 26.15 3.20
CA VAL A 40 -5.35 26.72 1.88
C VAL A 40 -5.26 28.25 1.99
N LYS A 41 -4.04 28.70 2.31
CA LYS A 41 -3.40 30.00 2.03
C LYS A 41 -4.29 31.26 2.02
N ARG A 42 -3.91 32.20 2.90
CA ARG A 42 -4.18 33.66 2.85
C ARG A 42 -3.73 34.31 1.52
N GLY A 43 -4.41 34.00 0.42
CA GLY A 43 -4.22 34.64 -0.88
C GLY A 43 -5.58 34.80 -1.55
N LYS A 44 -6.05 36.03 -1.67
CA LYS A 44 -7.33 36.40 -2.32
C LYS A 44 -7.34 35.90 -3.78
N LYS A 45 -7.86 34.69 -4.02
CA LYS A 45 -8.35 34.26 -5.33
C LYS A 45 -9.79 33.77 -5.17
N ARG A 46 -10.71 34.41 -5.90
CA ARG A 46 -12.10 33.94 -6.02
C ARG A 46 -12.09 32.64 -6.81
N PHE A 47 -12.39 31.52 -6.16
CA PHE A 47 -12.67 30.26 -6.85
C PHE A 47 -14.14 30.27 -7.30
N GLY A 48 -14.38 30.22 -8.62
CA GLY A 48 -15.68 29.89 -9.15
C GLY A 48 -15.93 28.40 -8.98
N LEU A 49 -16.72 28.02 -7.96
CA LEU A 49 -17.20 26.65 -7.83
C LEU A 49 -18.39 26.44 -8.76
N SER A 50 -18.21 25.66 -9.82
CA SER A 50 -19.30 25.11 -10.60
C SER A 50 -19.94 23.96 -9.82
N ILE A 51 -21.16 24.16 -9.30
CA ILE A 51 -21.95 23.08 -8.71
C ILE A 51 -22.45 22.17 -9.84
N PRO A 52 -22.22 20.85 -9.79
CA PRO A 52 -22.74 19.91 -10.78
C PRO A 52 -24.26 20.04 -10.93
N SER A 53 -24.76 20.10 -12.17
CA SER A 53 -26.17 20.35 -12.48
C SER A 53 -27.12 19.26 -11.95
N ASN A 54 -26.64 18.02 -11.86
CA ASN A 54 -27.32 16.89 -11.22
C ASN A 54 -27.55 17.10 -9.72
N LEU A 55 -26.65 17.76 -9.01
CA LEU A 55 -26.83 18.10 -7.59
C LEU A 55 -27.96 19.12 -7.41
N ILE A 56 -28.02 20.13 -8.29
CA ILE A 56 -29.08 21.16 -8.26
C ILE A 56 -30.46 20.55 -8.50
N GLN A 57 -30.57 19.59 -9.42
CA GLN A 57 -31.84 18.90 -9.66
C GLN A 57 -32.27 18.04 -8.46
N PHE A 58 -31.32 17.40 -7.77
CA PHE A 58 -31.62 16.61 -6.58
C PHE A 58 -32.16 17.46 -5.41
N PHE A 59 -31.66 18.68 -5.22
CA PHE A 59 -32.10 19.56 -4.12
C PHE A 59 -33.35 20.40 -4.42
N LYS A 60 -33.74 20.57 -5.69
CA LYS A 60 -34.93 21.34 -6.07
C LYS A 60 -36.24 20.90 -5.37
N PRO A 61 -36.57 19.59 -5.29
CA PRO A 61 -37.76 19.12 -4.59
C PRO A 61 -37.71 19.41 -3.08
N LEU A 62 -36.56 19.21 -2.45
CA LEU A 62 -36.35 19.46 -1.02
C LEU A 62 -36.53 20.94 -0.65
N ILE A 63 -36.04 21.85 -1.49
CA ILE A 63 -36.24 23.29 -1.31
C ILE A 63 -37.73 23.68 -1.46
N ARG A 64 -38.45 23.05 -2.40
CA ARG A 64 -39.90 23.25 -2.54
C ARG A 64 -40.67 22.76 -1.31
N ILE A 65 -40.35 21.58 -0.80
CA ILE A 65 -40.97 21.00 0.40
C ILE A 65 -40.69 21.88 1.62
N TYR A 66 -39.46 22.36 1.80
CA TYR A 66 -39.10 23.25 2.90
C TYR A 66 -39.88 24.57 2.87
N ARG A 67 -40.03 25.20 1.68
CA ARG A 67 -40.82 26.43 1.54
C ARG A 67 -42.30 26.23 1.84
N GLN A 68 -42.88 25.06 1.53
CA GLN A 68 -44.27 24.77 1.86
C GLN A 68 -44.48 24.52 3.36
N LEU A 69 -43.47 23.98 4.06
CA LEU A 69 -43.55 23.70 5.51
C LEU A 69 -43.39 24.95 6.40
N GLN A 70 -42.74 26.01 5.90
CA GLN A 70 -42.60 27.30 6.61
C GLN A 70 -43.93 28.03 6.85
N ILE A 71 -45.00 27.68 6.14
CA ILE A 71 -46.26 28.43 6.17
C ILE A 71 -47.16 28.02 7.36
N SER A 72 -46.85 26.96 8.12
CA SER A 72 -47.86 26.37 9.03
C SER A 72 -47.39 25.74 10.35
N THR A 73 -46.14 25.90 10.83
CA THR A 73 -45.66 24.98 11.89
C THR A 73 -44.94 25.61 13.09
N SER A 74 -45.16 24.99 14.25
CA SER A 74 -44.53 25.27 15.55
C SER A 74 -43.01 25.08 15.49
N ARG A 75 -42.25 25.92 16.19
CA ARG A 75 -40.76 25.88 16.30
C ARG A 75 -40.17 24.48 16.51
N ASN A 76 -40.92 23.58 17.16
CA ASN A 76 -40.48 22.20 17.39
C ASN A 76 -40.38 21.40 16.08
N LEU A 77 -41.31 21.58 15.15
CA LEU A 77 -41.29 20.86 13.87
C LEU A 77 -40.14 21.32 12.98
N GLU A 78 -39.83 22.62 12.99
CA GLU A 78 -38.68 23.18 12.25
C GLU A 78 -37.36 22.54 12.69
N MET A 79 -37.17 22.34 14.00
CA MET A 79 -35.99 21.64 14.52
C MET A 79 -35.94 20.16 14.12
N PHE A 80 -37.07 19.45 14.09
CA PHE A 80 -37.12 18.06 13.64
C PHE A 80 -36.76 17.92 12.16
N ILE A 81 -37.33 18.78 11.30
CA ILE A 81 -37.03 18.78 9.86
C ILE A 81 -35.55 19.10 9.61
N LEU A 82 -34.99 20.08 10.32
CA LEU A 82 -33.57 20.44 10.18
C LEU A 82 -32.64 19.29 10.59
N LYS A 83 -32.95 18.60 11.70
CA LYS A 83 -32.19 17.42 12.15
C LYS A 83 -32.25 16.29 11.12
N TYR A 84 -33.43 16.03 10.54
CA TYR A 84 -33.60 15.00 9.52
C TYR A 84 -32.87 15.34 8.21
N LEU A 85 -32.87 16.62 7.81
CA LEU A 85 -32.14 17.10 6.63
C LEU A 85 -30.62 16.98 6.83
N LEU A 86 -30.11 17.35 8.01
CA LEU A 86 -28.69 17.21 8.34
C LEU A 86 -28.27 15.73 8.35
N LEU A 87 -29.06 14.86 8.98
CA LEU A 87 -28.78 13.42 9.01
C LEU A 87 -28.78 12.82 7.60
N THR A 88 -29.75 13.18 6.74
CA THR A 88 -29.80 12.69 5.35
C THR A 88 -28.63 13.20 4.53
N ILE A 89 -28.18 14.46 4.71
CA ILE A 89 -26.97 14.97 4.06
C ILE A 89 -25.73 14.19 4.52
N VAL A 90 -25.60 13.89 5.81
CA VAL A 90 -24.47 13.09 6.32
C VAL A 90 -24.50 11.68 5.74
N LEU A 91 -25.66 11.00 5.78
CA LEU A 91 -25.82 9.64 5.24
C LEU A 91 -25.56 9.58 3.73
N VAL A 92 -26.01 10.58 2.96
CA VAL A 92 -25.75 10.67 1.52
C VAL A 92 -24.27 10.92 1.24
N ASN A 93 -23.58 11.75 2.03
CA ASN A 93 -22.13 11.93 1.87
C ASN A 93 -21.33 10.68 2.25
N VAL A 94 -21.78 9.91 3.24
CA VAL A 94 -21.18 8.61 3.58
C VAL A 94 -21.43 7.59 2.47
N ALA A 95 -22.63 7.55 1.88
CA ALA A 95 -22.97 6.64 0.79
C ALA A 95 -22.31 7.02 -0.55
N LEU A 96 -22.14 8.31 -0.84
CA LEU A 96 -21.46 8.83 -2.03
C LEU A 96 -19.94 8.89 -1.87
N GLY A 97 -19.43 8.69 -0.66
CA GLY A 97 -18.03 8.38 -0.42
C GLY A 97 -17.75 6.98 -0.93
N ALA A 98 -17.88 6.76 -2.24
CA ALA A 98 -17.28 5.61 -2.89
C ALA A 98 -15.83 5.61 -2.45
N THR A 99 -15.50 4.67 -1.58
CA THR A 99 -14.14 4.47 -1.13
C THR A 99 -13.39 4.07 -2.37
N GLU A 100 -12.62 5.02 -2.92
CA GLU A 100 -11.63 4.67 -3.92
C GLU A 100 -10.83 3.53 -3.30
N THR A 101 -10.89 2.36 -3.93
CA THR A 101 -10.09 1.22 -3.52
C THR A 101 -8.72 1.38 -4.16
N ALA A 102 -7.68 1.18 -3.36
CA ALA A 102 -6.34 1.13 -3.92
C ALA A 102 -6.25 -0.11 -4.84
N LEU A 103 -5.65 0.07 -6.00
CA LEU A 103 -5.47 -0.98 -6.99
C LEU A 103 -3.98 -1.23 -7.21
N ASN A 104 -3.68 -2.44 -7.66
CA ASN A 104 -2.34 -2.89 -7.96
C ASN A 104 -2.05 -2.71 -9.46
N TYR A 105 -0.92 -2.06 -9.75
CA TYR A 105 -0.45 -1.76 -11.10
C TYR A 105 0.99 -2.20 -11.26
N GLN A 106 1.27 -2.89 -12.36
CA GLN A 106 2.63 -3.10 -12.82
C GLN A 106 3.09 -1.83 -13.53
N ILE A 107 4.27 -1.34 -13.16
CA ILE A 107 4.83 -0.08 -13.65
C ILE A 107 6.04 -0.37 -14.54
N ARG A 108 6.13 0.35 -15.66
CA ARG A 108 7.30 0.31 -16.56
C ARG A 108 7.58 1.69 -17.16
N PRO A 109 8.82 1.98 -17.58
CA PRO A 109 9.11 3.19 -18.36
C PRO A 109 8.27 3.23 -19.65
N SER A 110 7.82 4.41 -20.06
CA SER A 110 7.06 4.58 -21.31
C SER A 110 7.94 4.55 -22.57
N GLY A 111 9.26 4.73 -22.41
CA GLY A 111 10.20 4.95 -23.51
C GLY A 111 10.18 6.38 -24.07
N ILE A 112 9.26 7.24 -23.60
CA ILE A 112 9.18 8.64 -24.02
C ILE A 112 10.28 9.42 -23.30
N THR A 113 11.17 10.03 -24.09
CA THR A 113 12.20 10.94 -23.55
C THR A 113 11.57 12.28 -23.21
N CYS A 114 11.69 12.70 -21.96
CA CYS A 114 11.10 13.92 -21.44
C CYS A 114 12.21 14.93 -21.11
N ALA A 115 11.99 16.22 -21.39
CA ALA A 115 12.81 17.26 -20.80
C ALA A 115 12.71 17.18 -19.26
N PRO A 116 13.80 17.40 -18.49
CA PRO A 116 13.80 17.27 -17.03
C PRO A 116 12.70 18.10 -16.35
N THR A 117 12.41 19.29 -16.90
CA THR A 117 11.42 20.27 -16.42
C THR A 117 10.00 20.05 -16.94
N ALA A 118 9.76 19.08 -17.84
CA ALA A 118 8.43 18.83 -18.36
C ALA A 118 7.55 18.10 -17.33
N GLU A 119 6.62 18.82 -16.72
CA GLU A 119 5.68 18.32 -15.70
C GLU A 119 4.61 17.39 -16.28
N ASN A 120 4.22 17.61 -17.55
CA ASN A 120 3.13 16.90 -18.22
C ASN A 120 3.62 15.75 -19.11
N CYS A 121 4.89 15.37 -19.01
CA CYS A 121 5.43 14.32 -19.86
C CYS A 121 5.09 12.91 -19.32
N LYS A 122 4.59 12.04 -20.20
CA LYS A 122 4.14 10.67 -19.89
C LYS A 122 5.33 9.72 -19.70
N ARG A 123 5.99 9.78 -18.53
CA ARG A 123 7.24 9.07 -18.20
C ARG A 123 7.06 7.56 -17.96
N PHE A 124 5.89 7.14 -17.50
CA PHE A 124 5.64 5.75 -17.12
C PHE A 124 4.38 5.20 -17.77
N ILE A 125 4.27 3.88 -17.79
CA ILE A 125 3.07 3.14 -18.15
C ILE A 125 2.67 2.31 -16.93
N ALA A 126 1.40 2.39 -16.56
CA ALA A 126 0.77 1.54 -15.56
C ALA A 126 -0.20 0.57 -16.21
N THR A 127 -0.02 -0.71 -15.91
CA THR A 127 -0.90 -1.79 -16.36
C THR A 127 -1.53 -2.42 -15.11
N GLN A 128 -2.86 -2.36 -15.00
CA GLN A 128 -3.57 -2.96 -13.87
C GLN A 128 -3.46 -4.49 -13.93
N VAL A 129 -3.11 -5.13 -12.80
CA VAL A 129 -2.95 -6.60 -12.76
C VAL A 129 -4.31 -7.32 -12.64
N ASN A 130 -4.36 -8.59 -13.07
CA ASN A 130 -5.50 -9.52 -12.94
C ASN A 130 -6.85 -9.09 -13.54
N GLN A 131 -6.86 -8.35 -14.65
CA GLN A 131 -8.10 -7.88 -15.28
C GLN A 131 -8.87 -8.94 -16.10
N GLY A 132 -8.46 -10.21 -16.02
CA GLY A 132 -9.05 -11.31 -16.79
C GLY A 132 -8.93 -11.11 -18.31
N ALA A 133 -9.95 -11.55 -19.06
CA ALA A 133 -9.98 -11.41 -20.52
C ALA A 133 -10.15 -9.94 -21.00
N LYS A 134 -10.54 -9.02 -20.11
CA LYS A 134 -10.61 -7.60 -20.42
C LYS A 134 -9.22 -7.00 -20.21
N LYS A 135 -8.42 -6.96 -21.28
CA LYS A 135 -7.14 -6.23 -21.26
C LYS A 135 -7.44 -4.76 -21.00
N VAL A 136 -7.20 -4.28 -19.78
CA VAL A 136 -7.26 -2.85 -19.48
C VAL A 136 -6.13 -2.18 -20.28
N ALA A 137 -6.50 -1.12 -20.99
CA ALA A 137 -5.54 -0.35 -21.76
C ALA A 137 -4.46 0.21 -20.83
N ASP A 138 -3.22 0.22 -21.33
CA ASP A 138 -2.09 0.83 -20.65
C ASP A 138 -2.40 2.31 -20.33
N VAL A 139 -2.20 2.70 -19.07
CA VAL A 139 -2.40 4.08 -18.62
C VAL A 139 -1.04 4.78 -18.57
N TYR A 140 -0.88 5.82 -19.37
CA TYR A 140 0.33 6.63 -19.35
C TYR A 140 0.32 7.59 -18.16
N LEU A 141 1.33 7.47 -17.30
CA LEU A 141 1.50 8.30 -16.11
C LEU A 141 2.54 9.39 -16.35
N THR A 142 2.27 10.58 -15.84
CA THR A 142 3.26 11.67 -15.76
C THR A 142 4.18 11.52 -14.56
N SER A 143 3.67 10.99 -13.45
CA SER A 143 4.41 10.87 -12.20
C SER A 143 3.89 9.73 -11.31
N ILE A 144 4.75 9.30 -10.38
CA ILE A 144 4.46 8.35 -9.31
C ILE A 144 4.79 9.05 -8.00
N ASN A 145 3.78 9.26 -7.17
CA ASN A 145 3.92 9.86 -5.85
C ASN A 145 4.11 8.75 -4.82
N PHE A 146 5.38 8.50 -4.49
CA PHE A 146 5.77 7.53 -3.48
C PHE A 146 5.44 8.01 -2.06
N VAL A 147 4.98 7.10 -1.20
CA VAL A 147 4.89 7.35 0.25
C VAL A 147 6.28 7.68 0.81
N SER A 148 6.35 8.58 1.80
CA SER A 148 7.58 9.26 2.23
C SER A 148 8.72 8.33 2.67
N GLN A 149 8.42 7.11 3.08
CA GLN A 149 9.38 6.14 3.58
C GLN A 149 10.03 5.27 2.49
N ILE A 150 9.56 5.34 1.25
CA ILE A 150 10.07 4.51 0.16
C ILE A 150 11.31 5.14 -0.47
N ASN A 151 12.36 4.33 -0.62
CA ASN A 151 13.52 4.69 -1.42
C ASN A 151 13.14 4.75 -2.91
N LYS A 152 12.92 5.97 -3.42
CA LYS A 152 12.52 6.22 -4.81
C LYS A 152 13.53 5.67 -5.82
N THR A 153 14.82 5.72 -5.51
CA THR A 153 15.87 5.21 -6.40
C THR A 153 15.79 3.68 -6.51
N ALA A 154 15.56 2.99 -5.40
CA ALA A 154 15.37 1.53 -5.42
C ALA A 154 14.11 1.12 -6.19
N ALA A 155 13.02 1.91 -6.13
CA ALA A 155 11.80 1.67 -6.90
C ALA A 155 12.01 1.94 -8.40
N LEU A 156 12.54 3.12 -8.75
CA LEU A 156 12.65 3.57 -10.15
C LEU A 156 13.81 2.91 -10.92
N SER A 157 14.74 2.25 -10.23
CA SER A 157 15.78 1.42 -10.84
C SER A 157 15.32 0.01 -11.19
N ALA A 158 14.07 -0.35 -10.89
CA ALA A 158 13.52 -1.66 -11.25
C ALA A 158 13.46 -1.83 -12.78
N PRO A 159 13.91 -2.99 -13.31
CA PRO A 159 13.70 -3.33 -14.71
C PRO A 159 12.22 -3.30 -15.13
N PRO A 160 11.93 -3.18 -16.44
CA PRO A 160 10.55 -3.14 -16.94
C PRO A 160 9.73 -4.36 -16.51
N GLY A 161 8.65 -4.12 -15.77
CA GLY A 161 7.77 -5.17 -15.25
C GLY A 161 8.16 -5.71 -13.87
N GLU A 162 9.27 -5.26 -13.28
CA GLU A 162 9.68 -5.70 -11.95
C GLU A 162 9.20 -4.78 -10.81
N LEU A 163 8.56 -3.66 -11.16
CA LEU A 163 7.94 -2.74 -10.21
C LEU A 163 6.42 -2.96 -10.18
N LEU A 164 5.90 -3.28 -9.00
CA LEU A 164 4.47 -3.34 -8.73
C LEU A 164 4.13 -2.29 -7.67
N VAL A 165 3.07 -1.52 -7.87
CA VAL A 165 2.61 -0.54 -6.89
C VAL A 165 1.16 -0.77 -6.56
N GLU A 166 0.81 -0.60 -5.29
CA GLU A 166 -0.56 -0.44 -4.85
C GLU A 166 -0.83 1.05 -4.66
N GLY A 167 -1.95 1.57 -5.15
CA GLY A 167 -2.26 2.99 -4.96
C GLY A 167 -3.50 3.47 -5.67
N TYR A 168 -3.66 4.79 -5.65
CA TYR A 168 -4.81 5.49 -6.24
C TYR A 168 -4.42 6.18 -7.53
N LEU A 169 -5.07 5.81 -8.63
CA LEU A 169 -4.92 6.50 -9.90
C LEU A 169 -5.65 7.85 -9.85
N ARG A 170 -4.91 8.95 -9.98
CA ARG A 170 -5.42 10.31 -10.02
C ARG A 170 -5.34 10.86 -11.42
N SER A 171 -6.37 11.57 -11.85
CA SER A 171 -6.38 12.32 -13.10
C SER A 171 -6.40 13.82 -12.84
N THR A 172 -5.80 14.59 -13.75
CA THR A 172 -5.86 16.06 -13.75
C THR A 172 -5.97 16.52 -15.19
N ALA A 173 -6.94 17.40 -15.47
CA ALA A 173 -7.11 17.97 -16.80
C ALA A 173 -6.38 19.32 -16.88
N VAL A 174 -5.47 19.48 -17.84
CA VAL A 174 -4.77 20.74 -18.11
C VAL A 174 -4.98 21.08 -19.58
N ARG A 175 -5.64 22.22 -19.84
CA ARG A 175 -5.97 22.68 -21.21
C ARG A 175 -6.72 21.64 -22.06
N GLY A 176 -7.59 20.85 -21.43
CA GLY A 176 -8.37 19.82 -22.11
C GLY A 176 -7.67 18.46 -22.30
N GLU A 177 -6.37 18.35 -21.99
CA GLU A 177 -5.68 17.06 -21.94
C GLU A 177 -5.73 16.48 -20.52
N THR A 178 -6.00 15.18 -20.42
CA THR A 178 -6.01 14.44 -19.15
C THR A 178 -4.66 13.80 -18.88
N PHE A 179 -4.08 14.13 -17.73
CA PHE A 179 -2.84 13.56 -17.22
C PHE A 179 -3.14 12.66 -16.04
N TYR A 180 -2.43 11.53 -15.96
CA TYR A 180 -2.58 10.57 -14.87
C TYR A 180 -1.33 10.53 -14.00
N ARG A 181 -1.52 10.34 -12.71
CA ARG A 181 -0.47 9.99 -11.75
C ARG A 181 -0.98 8.92 -10.80
N ILE A 182 -0.08 8.22 -10.14
CA ILE A 182 -0.47 7.28 -9.08
C ILE A 182 0.08 7.76 -7.73
N ASP A 183 -0.80 7.83 -6.74
CA ASP A 183 -0.42 8.08 -5.34
C ASP A 183 -0.30 6.72 -4.65
N THR A 184 0.92 6.25 -4.38
CA THR A 184 1.18 4.87 -3.93
C THR A 184 0.95 4.72 -2.44
N THR A 185 0.33 3.61 -2.04
CA THR A 185 0.24 3.14 -0.65
C THR A 185 1.31 2.10 -0.34
N GLN A 186 1.60 1.21 -1.30
CA GLN A 186 2.63 0.17 -1.20
C GLN A 186 3.45 0.11 -2.49
N VAL A 187 4.71 -0.29 -2.37
CA VAL A 187 5.64 -0.39 -3.49
C VAL A 187 6.40 -1.70 -3.35
N TYR A 188 6.28 -2.56 -4.34
CA TYR A 188 6.90 -3.87 -4.34
C TYR A 188 7.88 -4.00 -5.50
N ARG A 189 8.97 -4.73 -5.27
CA ARG A 189 9.95 -5.05 -6.30
C ARG A 189 10.14 -6.55 -6.41
N LEU A 190 10.18 -7.05 -7.64
CA LEU A 190 10.42 -8.47 -7.92
C LEU A 190 11.77 -8.90 -7.34
N LEU A 191 11.79 -10.02 -6.62
CA LEU A 191 13.02 -10.66 -6.18
C LEU A 191 13.77 -11.25 -7.38
N PRO A 192 15.11 -11.07 -7.47
CA PRO A 192 15.86 -11.53 -8.63
C PRO A 192 15.70 -13.04 -8.84
N LEU A 193 15.47 -13.44 -10.09
CA LEU A 193 15.36 -14.83 -10.51
C LEU A 193 16.65 -15.26 -11.21
N ILE A 194 17.19 -16.44 -10.88
CA ILE A 194 18.38 -17.02 -11.54
C ILE A 194 18.08 -17.37 -13.00
N GLU A 195 16.88 -17.90 -13.25
CA GLU A 195 16.46 -18.28 -14.58
C GLU A 195 15.87 -17.06 -15.28
N ASN A 196 16.21 -16.84 -16.55
CA ASN A 196 15.62 -15.81 -17.42
C ASN A 196 14.10 -16.02 -17.68
N ASN A 197 13.46 -16.83 -16.86
CA ASN A 197 12.03 -17.06 -16.85
C ASN A 197 11.36 -15.80 -16.29
N LYS A 198 10.78 -15.03 -17.21
CA LYS A 198 9.91 -13.91 -16.84
C LYS A 198 8.75 -14.47 -16.00
N PRO A 199 8.49 -13.92 -14.80
CA PRO A 199 7.40 -14.41 -13.97
C PRO A 199 6.07 -14.23 -14.70
N SER A 200 5.18 -15.20 -14.52
CA SER A 200 3.92 -15.30 -15.26
C SER A 200 2.79 -15.83 -14.38
N GLY A 201 1.56 -15.51 -14.78
CA GLY A 201 0.36 -15.93 -14.06
C GLY A 201 -0.30 -14.76 -13.33
N THR A 202 -1.17 -15.13 -12.39
CA THR A 202 -2.03 -14.23 -11.62
C THR A 202 -1.28 -13.72 -10.39
N PHE A 203 -1.60 -12.50 -9.95
CA PHE A 203 -1.01 -11.89 -8.76
C PHE A 203 -1.88 -12.14 -7.52
N PHE A 204 -1.26 -12.45 -6.38
CA PHE A 204 -1.95 -12.79 -5.14
C PHE A 204 -1.28 -12.19 -3.90
N HIS A 205 -2.09 -11.91 -2.88
CA HIS A 205 -1.62 -11.88 -1.50
C HIS A 205 -1.90 -13.20 -0.80
N PHE A 206 -1.04 -13.54 0.15
CA PHE A 206 -1.23 -14.66 1.05
C PHE A 206 -1.72 -14.18 2.42
N GLY A 207 -2.35 -15.10 3.14
CA GLY A 207 -2.74 -14.94 4.53
C GLY A 207 -3.03 -16.31 5.14
N LEU A 208 -3.16 -16.37 6.46
CA LEU A 208 -3.57 -17.59 7.13
C LEU A 208 -5.05 -17.88 6.85
N SER A 209 -5.35 -19.15 6.61
CA SER A 209 -6.72 -19.66 6.59
C SER A 209 -7.21 -19.79 8.03
N HIS A 210 -8.44 -19.32 8.28
CA HIS A 210 -9.14 -19.51 9.56
C HIS A 210 -10.14 -20.68 9.48
N VAL A 211 -9.94 -21.61 8.54
CA VAL A 211 -10.79 -22.79 8.41
C VAL A 211 -10.39 -23.79 9.50
N GLU A 212 -11.29 -23.99 10.45
CA GLU A 212 -11.21 -25.09 11.40
C GLU A 212 -11.58 -26.39 10.70
N CYS A 213 -10.81 -27.46 10.95
CA CYS A 213 -11.11 -28.76 10.41
C CYS A 213 -11.57 -29.74 11.48
N SER A 214 -12.43 -30.66 11.07
CA SER A 214 -12.66 -31.90 11.80
C SER A 214 -11.38 -32.74 11.86
N THR A 215 -11.22 -33.44 12.97
CA THR A 215 -10.06 -34.27 13.29
C THR A 215 -9.74 -35.25 12.14
N GLY A 216 -8.58 -35.10 11.51
CA GLY A 216 -8.08 -36.03 10.48
C GLY A 216 -8.18 -35.57 9.02
N GLY A 217 -8.69 -34.37 8.72
CA GLY A 217 -8.72 -33.81 7.37
C GLY A 217 -7.44 -33.05 6.96
N ASN A 218 -7.13 -33.01 5.66
CA ASN A 218 -6.11 -32.10 5.09
C ASN A 218 -6.69 -30.68 5.00
N CYS A 219 -6.23 -29.80 5.86
CA CYS A 219 -6.76 -28.44 5.98
C CYS A 219 -5.94 -27.47 5.15
N PRO A 220 -6.58 -26.64 4.31
CA PRO A 220 -5.87 -25.53 3.74
C PRO A 220 -5.51 -24.56 4.85
N TYR A 221 -4.22 -24.44 5.16
CA TYR A 221 -3.71 -23.46 6.12
C TYR A 221 -3.48 -22.09 5.46
N LEU A 222 -3.55 -22.02 4.12
CA LEU A 222 -3.25 -20.83 3.35
C LEU A 222 -4.51 -20.27 2.68
N ARG A 223 -4.76 -18.99 2.89
CA ARG A 223 -5.76 -18.18 2.19
C ARG A 223 -5.07 -17.29 1.17
N VAL A 224 -5.65 -17.23 -0.03
CA VAL A 224 -5.08 -16.57 -1.18
C VAL A 224 -6.07 -15.53 -1.66
N HIS A 225 -5.63 -14.28 -1.74
CA HIS A 225 -6.44 -13.17 -2.22
C HIS A 225 -5.93 -12.71 -3.59
N THR A 226 -6.76 -12.88 -4.62
CA THR A 226 -6.38 -12.48 -5.99
C THR A 226 -6.46 -10.96 -6.12
N LEU A 227 -5.34 -10.30 -6.46
CA LEU A 227 -5.27 -8.84 -6.48
C LEU A 227 -6.28 -8.22 -7.45
N ASN A 228 -6.79 -7.04 -7.10
CA ASN A 228 -7.78 -6.27 -7.86
C ASN A 228 -9.10 -7.01 -8.09
N THR A 229 -9.36 -8.07 -7.33
CA THR A 229 -10.62 -8.79 -7.31
C THR A 229 -11.05 -8.99 -5.86
N ASN A 230 -12.28 -9.43 -5.64
CA ASN A 230 -12.73 -9.87 -4.32
C ASN A 230 -12.62 -11.40 -4.16
N ASN A 231 -11.85 -12.07 -5.04
CA ASN A 231 -11.76 -13.53 -5.05
C ASN A 231 -10.78 -14.01 -3.97
N LEU A 232 -11.29 -14.85 -3.09
CA LEU A 232 -10.56 -15.50 -2.01
C LEU A 232 -10.63 -17.00 -2.22
N THR A 233 -9.47 -17.64 -2.26
CA THR A 233 -9.35 -19.08 -2.50
C THR A 233 -8.44 -19.68 -1.45
N ASN A 234 -8.72 -20.90 -1.02
CA ASN A 234 -7.88 -21.63 -0.10
C ASN A 234 -6.88 -22.48 -0.88
N ALA A 235 -5.65 -22.60 -0.37
CA ALA A 235 -4.61 -23.44 -0.95
C ALA A 235 -4.03 -24.38 0.12
N GLU A 236 -3.61 -25.56 -0.31
CA GLU A 236 -2.94 -26.54 0.55
C GLU A 236 -1.46 -26.18 0.80
N GLY A 237 -0.92 -25.26 0.01
CA GLY A 237 0.44 -24.77 0.13
C GLY A 237 0.90 -24.07 -1.14
N PHE A 238 2.19 -23.79 -1.21
CA PHE A 238 2.83 -23.21 -2.38
C PHE A 238 4.19 -23.85 -2.63
N ILE A 239 4.67 -23.70 -3.86
CA ILE A 239 6.04 -24.02 -4.28
C ILE A 239 6.61 -22.72 -4.84
N ASN A 240 7.84 -22.37 -4.49
CA ASN A 240 8.47 -21.14 -4.98
C ASN A 240 9.89 -21.40 -5.51
N PRO A 241 10.36 -20.61 -6.49
CA PRO A 241 11.61 -20.87 -7.18
C PRO A 241 12.83 -20.51 -6.34
N TYR A 242 12.66 -19.79 -5.22
CA TYR A 242 13.75 -19.29 -4.37
C TYR A 242 14.25 -20.35 -3.39
N GLU A 243 13.53 -21.45 -3.18
CA GLU A 243 13.94 -22.54 -2.28
C GLU A 243 15.28 -23.18 -2.68
N LYS A 244 15.59 -23.19 -3.98
CA LYS A 244 16.86 -23.73 -4.50
C LYS A 244 18.07 -22.79 -4.29
N TYR A 245 17.86 -21.57 -3.80
CA TYR A 245 18.90 -20.53 -3.77
C TYR A 245 19.74 -20.71 -2.51
N ARG A 246 21.04 -20.92 -2.68
CA ARG A 246 21.94 -21.16 -1.56
C ARG A 246 22.07 -19.90 -0.69
N GLY A 247 21.90 -20.03 0.62
CA GLY A 247 21.97 -18.90 1.55
C GLY A 247 20.76 -17.95 1.50
N PHE A 248 19.75 -18.22 0.67
CA PHE A 248 18.51 -17.44 0.66
C PHE A 248 17.71 -17.70 1.96
N PRO A 249 17.30 -16.65 2.69
CA PRO A 249 16.64 -16.81 4.00
C PRO A 249 15.17 -17.26 3.82
N ARG A 250 14.93 -18.57 3.72
CA ARG A 250 13.58 -19.15 3.51
C ARG A 250 12.56 -18.68 4.55
N GLY A 251 12.93 -18.69 5.83
CA GLY A 251 12.06 -18.23 6.91
C GLY A 251 11.66 -16.75 6.80
N TRP A 252 12.49 -15.91 6.18
CA TRP A 252 12.12 -14.51 5.90
C TRP A 252 11.05 -14.43 4.81
N LEU A 253 11.23 -15.16 3.70
CA LEU A 253 10.25 -15.17 2.60
C LEU A 253 8.90 -15.74 3.06
N GLU A 254 8.93 -16.83 3.83
CA GLU A 254 7.74 -17.42 4.45
C GLU A 254 7.03 -16.41 5.36
N GLU A 255 7.75 -15.68 6.22
CA GLU A 255 7.15 -14.63 7.06
C GLU A 255 6.54 -13.51 6.19
N ARG A 256 7.13 -13.14 5.05
CA ARG A 256 6.52 -12.15 4.13
C ARG A 256 5.19 -12.62 3.54
N PHE A 257 4.97 -13.91 3.39
CA PHE A 257 3.66 -14.44 2.96
C PHE A 257 2.63 -14.44 4.10
N LEU A 258 3.07 -14.57 5.34
CA LEU A 258 2.20 -14.70 6.51
C LEU A 258 1.90 -13.36 7.23
N ASP A 259 2.75 -12.34 7.06
CA ASP A 259 2.59 -10.99 7.62
C ASP A 259 1.41 -10.19 7.00
N GLY A 260 0.64 -10.82 6.11
CA GLY A 260 -0.55 -10.27 5.47
C GLY A 260 -0.25 -9.54 4.17
N SER A 261 -1.26 -8.83 3.64
CA SER A 261 -1.24 -8.27 2.29
C SER A 261 -0.15 -7.21 2.07
N SER A 262 0.39 -6.59 3.11
CA SER A 262 1.37 -5.50 2.90
C SER A 262 2.81 -5.97 2.66
N ALA A 263 3.17 -7.21 2.98
CA ALA A 263 4.58 -7.62 3.02
C ALA A 263 5.10 -8.11 1.65
N ALA A 264 4.30 -8.90 0.93
CA ALA A 264 4.66 -9.39 -0.40
C ALA A 264 3.43 -9.64 -1.29
N VAL A 265 3.67 -9.61 -2.59
CA VAL A 265 2.77 -10.07 -3.64
C VAL A 265 3.44 -11.21 -4.38
N SER A 266 2.72 -12.30 -4.61
CA SER A 266 3.21 -13.43 -5.41
C SER A 266 2.54 -13.47 -6.76
N GLN A 267 3.28 -13.89 -7.78
CA GLN A 267 2.78 -14.14 -9.12
C GLN A 267 2.89 -15.63 -9.42
N GLY A 268 1.84 -16.26 -9.93
CA GLY A 268 1.84 -17.70 -10.19
C GLY A 268 0.50 -18.27 -10.66
N SER A 269 0.35 -19.58 -10.54
CA SER A 269 -0.87 -20.32 -10.93
C SER A 269 -1.20 -21.43 -9.95
N PHE A 270 -2.48 -21.80 -9.88
CA PHE A 270 -2.93 -22.97 -9.14
C PHE A 270 -2.66 -24.25 -9.92
N VAL A 271 -2.00 -25.21 -9.28
CA VAL A 271 -1.72 -26.56 -9.79
C VAL A 271 -2.00 -27.55 -8.66
N ASN A 272 -2.99 -28.43 -8.84
CA ASN A 272 -3.38 -29.44 -7.84
C ASN A 272 -3.59 -28.86 -6.42
N ASN A 273 -4.41 -27.81 -6.27
CA ASN A 273 -4.68 -27.08 -5.02
C ASN A 273 -3.49 -26.40 -4.34
N LYS A 274 -2.30 -26.43 -4.96
CA LYS A 274 -1.13 -25.68 -4.53
C LYS A 274 -0.89 -24.52 -5.47
N ILE A 275 -0.19 -23.52 -4.99
CA ILE A 275 0.24 -22.40 -5.84
C ILE A 275 1.67 -22.62 -6.28
N GLU A 276 1.87 -22.71 -7.59
CA GLU A 276 3.19 -22.65 -8.20
C GLU A 276 3.53 -21.17 -8.43
N ILE A 277 4.35 -20.63 -7.54
CA ILE A 277 4.84 -19.26 -7.59
C ILE A 277 5.92 -19.19 -8.66
N THR A 278 5.83 -18.22 -9.57
CA THR A 278 6.85 -17.94 -10.60
C THR A 278 7.65 -16.68 -10.29
N GLY A 279 7.15 -15.80 -9.42
CA GLY A 279 7.87 -14.63 -8.94
C GLY A 279 7.26 -14.05 -7.67
N VAL A 280 8.09 -13.43 -6.83
CA VAL A 280 7.65 -12.75 -5.62
C VAL A 280 8.11 -11.30 -5.64
N TYR A 281 7.17 -10.38 -5.46
CA TYR A 281 7.40 -8.95 -5.31
C TYR A 281 7.36 -8.63 -3.82
N VAL A 282 8.49 -8.22 -3.25
CA VAL A 282 8.58 -7.85 -1.83
C VAL A 282 8.44 -6.35 -1.66
N ASN A 283 7.78 -5.94 -0.58
CA ASN A 283 7.58 -4.52 -0.30
C ASN A 283 8.92 -3.83 0.01
N LEU A 284 9.14 -2.66 -0.58
CA LEU A 284 10.33 -1.83 -0.34
C LEU A 284 10.34 -1.17 1.05
N PHE A 285 9.25 -1.27 1.81
CA PHE A 285 9.18 -0.92 3.23
C PHE A 285 9.72 -2.04 4.16
N ASP A 286 10.32 -3.10 3.61
CA ASP A 286 10.90 -4.19 4.41
C ASP A 286 12.24 -3.77 5.06
N PRO A 287 12.44 -3.99 6.37
CA PRO A 287 11.51 -4.63 7.30
C PRO A 287 10.48 -3.67 7.90
N ASN A 288 9.27 -4.20 8.11
CA ASN A 288 8.19 -3.53 8.85
C ASN A 288 7.75 -4.44 10.02
N PRO A 289 7.84 -3.99 11.28
CA PRO A 289 8.38 -2.71 11.72
C PRO A 289 9.88 -2.59 11.44
N VAL A 290 10.39 -1.35 11.44
CA VAL A 290 11.82 -1.06 11.29
C VAL A 290 12.61 -1.77 12.38
N CYS A 291 13.79 -2.30 12.04
CA CYS A 291 14.63 -2.97 13.02
C CYS A 291 15.03 -2.05 14.19
N PRO A 292 15.16 -2.60 15.41
CA PRO A 292 15.76 -1.88 16.52
C PRO A 292 17.16 -1.36 16.14
N PRO A 293 17.63 -0.27 16.78
CA PRO A 293 18.99 0.20 16.59
C PRO A 293 20.01 -0.92 16.81
N PHE A 294 20.97 -1.03 15.90
CA PHE A 294 22.01 -2.04 15.98
C PHE A 294 22.85 -1.82 17.26
N THR A 295 23.02 -2.89 18.04
CA THR A 295 23.83 -2.89 19.26
C THR A 295 25.08 -3.73 19.05
N ASN A 296 26.26 -3.12 19.22
CA ASN A 296 27.53 -3.83 19.17
C ASN A 296 28.02 -4.09 20.60
N PRO A 297 27.94 -5.33 21.12
CA PRO A 297 28.37 -5.63 22.48
C PRO A 297 29.88 -5.44 22.61
N GLN A 298 30.31 -4.84 23.72
CA GLN A 298 31.73 -4.70 24.05
C GLN A 298 32.27 -6.05 24.50
N CYS A 299 33.12 -6.67 23.68
CA CYS A 299 33.72 -7.97 23.97
C CYS A 299 35.16 -7.82 24.49
N SER A 300 35.57 -8.75 25.35
CA SER A 300 36.95 -8.82 25.83
C SER A 300 37.95 -9.18 24.72
N ASN A 301 39.24 -8.95 24.97
CA ASN A 301 40.38 -9.23 24.06
C ASN A 301 40.60 -10.73 23.82
N ALA A 302 39.64 -11.41 23.20
CA ALA A 302 39.66 -12.81 22.74
C ALA A 302 38.26 -13.27 22.30
N GLN A 303 37.23 -12.48 22.60
CA GLN A 303 35.86 -12.80 22.27
C GLN A 303 35.39 -12.01 21.06
N VAL A 304 34.45 -12.60 20.32
CA VAL A 304 33.77 -11.95 19.20
C VAL A 304 32.32 -11.70 19.56
N ALA A 305 31.81 -10.55 19.13
CA ALA A 305 30.39 -10.23 19.24
C ALA A 305 29.59 -11.20 18.36
N THR A 306 28.57 -11.83 18.94
CA THR A 306 27.67 -12.73 18.21
C THR A 306 26.28 -12.14 18.08
N TYR A 307 25.61 -12.55 17.01
CA TYR A 307 24.30 -12.04 16.64
C TYR A 307 23.35 -13.18 16.29
N MET A 308 22.06 -12.90 16.35
CA MET A 308 21.01 -13.73 15.78
C MET A 308 20.20 -12.88 14.81
N ARG A 309 19.88 -13.44 13.66
CA ARG A 309 19.06 -12.78 12.65
C ARG A 309 17.64 -13.31 12.72
N SER A 310 16.67 -12.43 12.91
CA SER A 310 15.26 -12.81 12.85
C SER A 310 14.78 -13.05 11.42
N ASN A 311 13.61 -13.66 11.28
CA ASN A 311 12.92 -13.78 9.99
C ASN A 311 12.53 -12.42 9.40
N ARG A 312 12.62 -11.30 10.15
CA ARG A 312 12.48 -9.92 9.64
C ARG A 312 13.81 -9.28 9.23
N ARG A 313 14.86 -10.09 9.06
CA ARG A 313 16.22 -9.64 8.72
C ARG A 313 16.88 -8.74 9.77
N CYS A 314 16.31 -8.57 10.96
CA CYS A 314 16.89 -7.76 12.02
C CYS A 314 17.96 -8.55 12.79
N LEU A 315 19.09 -7.92 13.08
CA LEU A 315 20.12 -8.50 13.94
C LEU A 315 19.90 -8.09 15.39
N SER A 316 19.94 -9.06 16.29
CA SER A 316 20.03 -8.84 17.73
C SER A 316 21.33 -9.40 18.27
N ALA A 317 22.02 -8.63 19.11
CA ALA A 317 23.20 -9.10 19.82
C ALA A 317 22.83 -10.25 20.76
N THR A 318 23.58 -11.36 20.68
CA THR A 318 23.41 -12.52 21.57
C THR A 318 24.48 -12.58 22.65
N GLY A 319 25.56 -11.81 22.51
CA GLY A 319 26.61 -11.67 23.52
C GLY A 319 28.00 -11.71 22.90
N CYS A 320 28.97 -12.13 23.70
CA CYS A 320 30.36 -12.31 23.30
C CYS A 320 30.74 -13.77 23.53
N VAL A 321 31.37 -14.40 22.53
CA VAL A 321 31.84 -15.78 22.65
C VAL A 321 33.30 -15.90 22.27
N THR A 322 34.01 -16.84 22.87
CA THR A 322 35.36 -17.20 22.42
C THR A 322 35.24 -17.97 21.10
N PRO A 323 35.78 -17.47 19.98
CA PRO A 323 35.65 -18.12 18.70
C PRO A 323 36.36 -19.48 18.72
N LYS A 324 35.76 -20.50 18.09
CA LYS A 324 36.36 -21.84 17.93
C LYS A 324 36.53 -22.17 16.45
N PRO A 325 37.56 -21.63 15.77
CA PRO A 325 37.73 -21.78 14.32
C PRO A 325 37.81 -23.23 13.85
N THR A 326 38.29 -24.14 14.70
CA THR A 326 38.39 -25.58 14.41
C THR A 326 37.04 -26.27 14.26
N VAL A 327 35.97 -25.71 14.84
CA VAL A 327 34.59 -26.23 14.75
C VAL A 327 33.82 -25.55 13.62
N CYS A 328 34.26 -24.39 13.17
CA CYS A 328 33.52 -23.62 12.18
C CYS A 328 33.66 -24.20 10.77
N PRO A 329 32.56 -24.34 10.03
CA PRO A 329 32.62 -24.78 8.64
C PRO A 329 33.37 -23.72 7.81
N LYS A 330 34.33 -24.17 7.00
CA LYS A 330 35.10 -23.29 6.10
C LYS A 330 34.36 -22.97 4.80
N ILE A 331 33.03 -23.07 4.81
CA ILE A 331 32.25 -22.91 3.59
C ILE A 331 31.72 -21.49 3.51
N VAL A 332 32.13 -20.79 2.46
CA VAL A 332 31.61 -19.48 2.08
C VAL A 332 30.83 -19.66 0.80
N TYR A 333 29.56 -19.29 0.80
CA TYR A 333 28.71 -19.39 -0.38
C TYR A 333 28.75 -18.09 -1.17
N THR A 334 28.71 -18.19 -2.49
CA THR A 334 28.44 -17.06 -3.39
C THR A 334 26.94 -16.86 -3.52
N CYS A 335 26.51 -15.61 -3.56
CA CYS A 335 25.11 -15.28 -3.84
C CYS A 335 24.87 -15.21 -5.35
N GLU A 336 23.64 -15.50 -5.73
CA GLU A 336 23.16 -15.39 -7.10
C GLU A 336 23.10 -13.91 -7.54
N PRO A 337 23.11 -13.62 -8.85
CA PRO A 337 23.02 -12.25 -9.36
C PRO A 337 21.81 -11.48 -8.79
N GLY A 338 22.04 -10.24 -8.37
CA GLY A 338 21.03 -9.39 -7.73
C GLY A 338 20.86 -9.61 -6.22
N TYR A 339 21.66 -10.52 -5.63
CA TYR A 339 21.76 -10.71 -4.19
C TYR A 339 23.18 -10.39 -3.68
N ARG A 340 23.26 -9.75 -2.52
CA ARG A 340 24.49 -9.50 -1.77
C ARG A 340 24.69 -10.54 -0.68
N LEU A 341 25.96 -10.90 -0.46
CA LEU A 341 26.38 -11.73 0.65
C LEU A 341 26.40 -10.91 1.95
N VAL A 342 25.76 -11.46 2.97
CA VAL A 342 25.54 -10.86 4.28
C VAL A 342 26.04 -11.86 5.32
N SER A 343 26.92 -11.43 6.23
CA SER A 343 27.48 -12.33 7.26
C SER A 343 27.71 -11.66 8.59
N PHE A 344 27.69 -12.49 9.64
CA PHE A 344 27.95 -12.11 11.03
C PHE A 344 28.26 -13.38 11.85
N ALA A 345 28.99 -13.23 12.95
CA ALA A 345 29.31 -14.32 13.85
C ALA A 345 28.08 -14.74 14.68
N MET A 346 27.87 -16.05 14.85
CA MET A 346 26.79 -16.61 15.65
C MET A 346 27.32 -17.41 16.84
N ALA A 347 26.58 -17.39 17.94
CA ALA A 347 26.82 -18.21 19.12
C ALA A 347 26.55 -19.71 18.79
N PRO A 348 27.16 -20.66 19.53
CA PRO A 348 28.06 -20.48 20.67
C PRO A 348 29.56 -20.36 20.29
N ASN A 349 29.93 -20.62 19.04
CA ASN A 349 31.33 -20.80 18.64
C ASN A 349 31.92 -19.62 17.85
N GLY A 350 31.15 -18.55 17.65
CA GLY A 350 31.59 -17.39 16.88
C GLY A 350 31.74 -17.69 15.38
N CYS A 351 31.07 -18.74 14.90
CA CYS A 351 31.14 -19.11 13.48
C CYS A 351 30.31 -18.13 12.65
N TYR A 352 30.84 -17.74 11.50
CA TYR A 352 30.09 -16.89 10.57
C TYR A 352 28.95 -17.66 9.92
N SER A 353 27.76 -17.05 9.97
CA SER A 353 26.63 -17.47 9.14
C SER A 353 26.52 -16.55 7.94
N TRP A 354 26.11 -17.11 6.81
CA TRP A 354 26.09 -16.45 5.51
C TRP A 354 24.67 -16.46 4.94
N TYR A 355 24.22 -15.31 4.46
CA TYR A 355 22.90 -15.11 3.88
C TYR A 355 23.00 -14.32 2.58
N CYS A 356 22.03 -14.51 1.68
CA CYS A 356 21.91 -13.77 0.44
C CYS A 356 20.68 -12.88 0.46
N ASP A 357 20.90 -11.57 0.58
CA ASP A 357 19.85 -10.55 0.60
C ASP A 357 19.71 -9.91 -0.77
N ALA A 358 18.49 -9.65 -1.24
CA ALA A 358 18.30 -8.93 -2.49
C ALA A 358 18.91 -7.51 -2.41
N ASP A 359 19.65 -7.11 -3.45
CA ASP A 359 20.48 -5.90 -3.44
C ASP A 359 19.67 -4.61 -3.25
N PHE A 360 18.44 -4.60 -3.76
CA PHE A 360 17.56 -3.44 -3.66
C PHE A 360 16.96 -3.24 -2.27
N LEU A 361 17.00 -4.27 -1.40
CA LEU A 361 16.49 -4.16 -0.04
C LEU A 361 17.45 -3.33 0.82
N PRO A 362 16.93 -2.51 1.76
CA PRO A 362 17.80 -1.77 2.67
C PRO A 362 18.65 -2.73 3.52
N LYS A 363 19.83 -2.25 3.92
CA LYS A 363 20.64 -2.89 4.95
C LYS A 363 19.96 -2.67 6.30
N THR A 364 19.99 -3.69 7.15
CA THR A 364 19.28 -3.69 8.44
C THR A 364 20.23 -3.57 9.64
N TYR A 365 21.53 -3.44 9.41
CA TYR A 365 22.57 -3.34 10.43
C TYR A 365 23.85 -2.70 9.90
#